data_AF-B6ELL3-F1
#
_entry.id   AF-B6ELL3-F1
#
_cell.length_a   1.000
_cell.length_b   1.000
_cell.length_c   1.000
_cell.angle_alpha   90.00
_cell.angle_beta   90.00
_cell.angle_gamma   90.00
#
_symmetry.space_group_name_H-M   'P 1'
#
loop_
_entity.id
_entity.type
_entity.pdbx_description
1 polymer ?
#
loop_
_entity_poly.entity_id
_entity_poly.type
_entity_poly.pdbx_seq_one_letter_code
_entity_poly.pdbx_strand_id
1 'polypeptide(L)'
;MEKKHSALSDNVETENQQYNFNKSLAYALMDSRRGHVMLRKFVLDLCEKSRLITADDETKKTLKYRWLIDVIELNIKTIELLELSDSGDYTYNSIEDMKVSIEAKSIIIVKDIVRRIIHTPMYFPINKDK
;
A
#
# COMPACT_ATOMS: atom_id res chain seq x y z
N MET A 1 41.83 15.92 25.99
CA MET A 1 40.90 14.75 26.02
C MET A 1 39.44 15.14 25.70
N GLU A 2 39.17 16.29 25.07
CA GLU A 2 37.80 16.83 24.94
C GLU A 2 37.11 16.56 23.59
N LYS A 3 37.83 16.12 22.56
CA LYS A 3 37.25 15.91 21.21
C LYS A 3 36.30 14.69 21.08
N LYS A 4 36.34 13.75 22.02
CA LYS A 4 35.49 12.54 21.95
C LYS A 4 34.05 12.77 22.41
N HIS A 5 33.80 13.72 23.31
CA HIS A 5 32.45 14.02 23.80
C HIS A 5 31.64 14.89 22.83
N SER A 6 32.29 15.82 22.11
CA SER A 6 31.63 16.65 21.08
C SER A 6 31.10 15.80 19.92
N ALA A 7 31.93 14.91 19.36
CA ALA A 7 31.53 14.09 18.22
C ALA A 7 30.41 13.08 18.56
N LEU A 8 30.32 12.61 19.82
CA LEU A 8 29.22 11.74 20.25
C LEU A 8 27.90 12.53 20.38
N SER A 9 27.96 13.75 20.89
CA SER A 9 26.81 14.66 21.00
C SER A 9 26.26 15.02 19.62
N ASP A 10 27.15 15.39 18.70
CA ASP A 10 26.78 15.79 17.34
C ASP A 10 26.17 14.62 16.54
N ASN A 11 26.67 13.39 16.75
CA ASN A 11 26.12 12.16 16.13
C ASN A 11 24.73 11.79 16.67
N VAL A 12 24.50 11.93 17.98
CA VAL A 12 23.19 11.65 18.60
C VAL A 12 22.14 12.68 18.16
N GLU A 13 22.52 13.95 18.01
CA GLU A 13 21.61 14.97 17.47
C GLU A 13 21.26 14.75 16.00
N THR A 14 22.23 14.33 15.17
CA THR A 14 21.96 14.03 13.75
C THR A 14 21.08 12.78 13.58
N GLU A 15 21.30 11.72 14.37
CA GLU A 15 20.44 10.53 14.37
C GLU A 15 19.00 10.85 14.80
N ASN A 16 18.83 11.69 15.82
CA ASN A 16 17.52 12.11 16.30
C ASN A 16 16.79 13.01 15.27
N GLN A 17 17.51 13.90 14.58
CA GLN A 17 16.97 14.69 13.48
C GLN A 17 16.52 13.80 12.31
N GLN A 18 17.34 12.82 11.92
CA GLN A 18 17.01 11.88 10.85
C GLN A 18 15.79 11.02 11.21
N TYR A 19 15.68 10.55 12.45
CA TYR A 19 14.52 9.81 12.94
C TYR A 19 13.23 10.66 12.85
N ASN A 20 13.26 11.89 13.36
CA ASN A 20 12.11 12.78 13.34
C ASN A 20 11.68 13.17 11.92
N PHE A 21 12.66 13.37 11.03
CA PHE A 21 12.39 13.59 9.60
C PHE A 21 11.70 12.37 8.98
N ASN A 22 12.24 11.16 9.16
CA ASN A 22 11.69 9.92 8.61
C ASN A 22 10.27 9.64 9.12
N LYS A 23 10.04 9.85 10.42
CA LYS A 23 8.71 9.73 11.03
C LYS A 23 7.73 10.70 10.38
N SER A 24 8.07 11.99 10.35
CA SER A 24 7.22 13.03 9.77
C SER A 24 6.91 12.78 8.30
N LEU A 25 7.91 12.31 7.54
CA LEU A 25 7.74 11.94 6.14
C LEU A 25 6.81 10.73 5.97
N ALA A 26 6.98 9.68 6.77
CA ALA A 26 6.11 8.51 6.73
C ALA A 26 4.64 8.87 7.01
N TYR A 27 4.38 9.70 8.03
CA TYR A 27 3.04 10.24 8.26
C TYR A 27 2.50 11.05 7.09
N ALA A 28 3.30 11.97 6.55
CA ALA A 28 2.87 12.82 5.43
C ALA A 28 2.56 12.00 4.18
N LEU A 29 3.24 10.86 3.97
CA LEU A 29 2.98 9.94 2.86
C LEU A 29 1.76 9.05 3.11
N MET A 30 1.44 8.78 4.37
CA MET A 30 0.31 7.94 4.77
C MET A 30 -0.93 8.69 5.20
N ASP A 31 -0.96 10.01 5.02
CA ASP A 31 -2.24 10.74 5.06
C ASP A 31 -3.25 10.04 4.13
N SER A 32 -4.48 9.89 4.62
CA SER A 32 -5.54 9.01 4.10
C SER A 32 -5.59 8.95 2.56
N ARG A 33 -5.58 10.11 1.90
CA ARG A 33 -5.63 10.21 0.44
C ARG A 33 -4.37 9.68 -0.26
N ARG A 34 -3.18 9.95 0.28
CA ARG A 34 -1.90 9.53 -0.31
C ARG A 34 -1.64 8.04 -0.07
N GLY A 35 -1.94 7.57 1.14
CA GLY A 35 -1.90 6.15 1.49
C GLY A 35 -2.80 5.32 0.59
N HIS A 36 -4.05 5.78 0.37
CA HIS A 36 -4.99 5.18 -0.58
C HIS A 36 -4.38 5.03 -1.98
N VAL A 37 -3.85 6.12 -2.55
CA VAL A 37 -3.26 6.11 -3.89
C VAL A 37 -2.05 5.19 -3.97
N MET A 38 -1.19 5.19 -2.94
CA MET A 38 0.00 4.36 -2.90
C MET A 38 -0.37 2.86 -2.85
N LEU A 39 -1.30 2.50 -1.97
CA LEU A 39 -1.80 1.13 -1.85
C LEU A 39 -2.47 0.66 -3.14
N ARG A 40 -3.34 1.48 -3.73
CA ARG A 40 -4.00 1.18 -5.01
C ARG A 40 -2.99 0.91 -6.13
N LYS A 41 -1.98 1.77 -6.28
CA LYS A 41 -0.92 1.59 -7.27
C LYS A 41 -0.13 0.31 -7.03
N PHE A 42 0.21 0.03 -5.78
CA PHE A 42 0.99 -1.15 -5.44
C PHE A 42 0.22 -2.45 -5.72
N VAL A 43 -1.08 -2.50 -5.41
CA VAL A 43 -1.92 -3.65 -5.75
C VAL A 43 -2.06 -3.84 -7.26
N LEU A 44 -2.21 -2.75 -8.02
CA LEU A 44 -2.27 -2.82 -9.48
C LEU A 44 -0.99 -3.40 -10.09
N ASP A 45 0.17 -2.92 -9.63
CA ASP A 45 1.48 -3.45 -10.05
C ASP A 45 1.62 -4.94 -9.73
N LEU A 46 1.19 -5.37 -8.53
CA LEU A 46 1.16 -6.81 -8.19
C LEU A 46 0.22 -7.61 -9.10
N CYS A 47 -0.93 -7.06 -9.47
CA CYS A 47 -1.87 -7.71 -10.38
C CYS A 47 -1.32 -7.84 -11.80
N GLU A 48 -0.60 -6.82 -12.29
CA GLU A 48 0.07 -6.86 -13.58
C GLU A 48 1.23 -7.87 -13.58
N LYS A 49 2.10 -7.83 -12.57
CA LYS A 49 3.20 -8.81 -12.38
C LYS A 49 2.69 -10.25 -12.29
N SER A 50 1.51 -10.43 -11.68
CA SER A 50 0.84 -11.74 -11.56
C SER A 50 0.01 -12.12 -12.80
N ARG A 51 0.05 -11.31 -13.86
CA ARG A 51 -0.68 -11.51 -15.13
C ARG A 51 -2.20 -11.58 -14.97
N LEU A 52 -2.75 -11.01 -13.90
CA LEU A 52 -4.19 -10.88 -13.73
C LEU A 52 -4.76 -9.85 -14.73
N ILE A 53 -4.03 -8.77 -14.96
CA ILE A 53 -4.25 -7.73 -15.98
C ILE A 53 -2.97 -7.50 -16.79
N THR A 54 -3.09 -6.79 -17.90
CA THR A 54 -1.98 -6.30 -18.73
C THR A 54 -1.93 -4.76 -18.75
N ALA A 55 -0.80 -4.16 -19.14
CA ALA A 55 -0.72 -2.72 -19.39
C ALA A 55 -1.77 -2.20 -20.40
N ASP A 56 -2.16 -3.05 -21.36
CA ASP A 56 -3.17 -2.72 -22.35
C ASP A 56 -4.59 -2.69 -21.74
N ASP A 57 -4.87 -3.55 -20.76
CA ASP A 57 -6.13 -3.53 -20.00
C ASP A 57 -6.34 -2.17 -19.30
N GLU A 58 -5.27 -1.62 -18.72
CA GLU A 58 -5.28 -0.31 -18.09
C GLU A 58 -5.47 0.82 -19.10
N THR A 59 -4.77 0.75 -20.24
CA THR A 59 -4.82 1.78 -21.28
C THR A 59 -6.21 1.84 -21.92
N LYS A 60 -6.78 0.68 -22.24
CA LYS A 60 -8.10 0.55 -22.88
C LYS A 60 -9.26 0.60 -21.89
N LYS A 61 -8.98 0.65 -20.58
CA LYS A 61 -9.99 0.59 -19.51
C LYS A 61 -10.96 -0.57 -19.73
N THR A 62 -10.41 -1.77 -19.95
CA THR A 62 -11.21 -2.98 -20.22
C THR A 62 -12.15 -3.29 -19.07
N LEU A 63 -13.17 -4.13 -19.31
CA LEU A 63 -14.06 -4.61 -18.26
C LEU A 63 -13.27 -5.25 -17.12
N LYS A 64 -12.22 -6.01 -17.47
CA LYS A 64 -11.31 -6.65 -16.53
C LYS A 64 -10.63 -5.62 -15.62
N TYR A 65 -10.06 -4.56 -16.21
CA TYR A 65 -9.45 -3.47 -15.43
C TYR A 65 -10.47 -2.77 -14.53
N ARG A 66 -11.66 -2.42 -15.04
CA ARG A 66 -12.69 -1.74 -14.24
C ARG A 66 -13.14 -2.58 -13.05
N TRP A 67 -13.43 -3.86 -13.29
CA TRP A 67 -13.78 -4.80 -12.23
C TRP A 67 -12.68 -4.88 -11.17
N LEU A 68 -11.42 -4.95 -11.60
CA LEU A 68 -10.28 -5.00 -10.68
C LEU A 68 -10.21 -3.72 -9.83
N ILE A 69 -10.37 -2.55 -10.44
CA ILE A 69 -10.43 -1.27 -9.71
C ILE A 69 -11.55 -1.30 -8.68
N ASP A 70 -12.76 -1.71 -9.04
CA ASP A 70 -13.90 -1.73 -8.11
C ASP A 70 -13.63 -2.64 -6.91
N VAL A 71 -13.02 -3.81 -7.13
CA VAL A 71 -12.62 -4.73 -6.05
C VAL A 71 -11.51 -4.16 -5.18
N ILE A 72 -10.50 -3.50 -5.77
CA ILE A 72 -9.42 -2.83 -5.03
C ILE A 72 -10.01 -1.73 -4.15
N GLU A 73 -10.83 -0.84 -4.71
CA GLU A 73 -11.46 0.27 -3.97
C GLU A 73 -12.34 -0.23 -2.83
N LEU A 74 -13.11 -1.31 -3.06
CA LEU A 74 -13.92 -1.93 -2.02
C LEU A 74 -13.05 -2.45 -0.87
N ASN A 75 -11.95 -3.13 -1.18
CA ASN A 75 -11.06 -3.66 -0.13
C ASN A 75 -10.35 -2.53 0.62
N ILE A 76 -9.85 -1.49 -0.05
CA ILE A 76 -9.20 -0.36 0.61
C ILE A 76 -10.16 0.29 1.60
N LYS A 77 -11.39 0.61 1.17
CA LYS A 77 -12.42 1.17 2.07
C LYS A 77 -12.75 0.25 3.23
N THR A 78 -12.78 -1.06 3.00
CA THR A 78 -13.02 -2.05 4.07
C THR A 78 -11.89 -2.01 5.10
N ILE A 79 -10.63 -1.94 4.66
CA ILE A 79 -9.47 -1.80 5.55
C ILE A 79 -9.54 -0.49 6.32
N GLU A 80 -9.81 0.64 5.65
CA GLU A 80 -9.95 1.94 6.30
C GLU A 80 -11.04 1.92 7.38
N LEU A 81 -12.18 1.29 7.13
CA LEU A 81 -13.25 1.12 8.13
C LEU A 81 -12.81 0.28 9.33
N LEU A 82 -12.04 -0.79 9.10
CA LEU A 82 -11.50 -1.62 10.18
C LEU A 82 -10.48 -0.83 11.03
N GLU A 83 -9.62 -0.05 10.40
CA GLU A 83 -8.64 0.80 11.09
C GLU A 83 -9.30 1.93 11.88
N LEU A 84 -10.43 2.47 11.41
CA LEU A 84 -11.22 3.42 12.19
C LEU A 84 -11.90 2.79 13.42
N SER A 85 -12.18 1.48 13.35
CA SER A 85 -12.82 0.75 14.46
C SER A 85 -11.82 0.29 15.52
N ASP A 86 -10.55 0.18 15.15
CA ASP A 86 -9.47 -0.15 16.07
C ASP A 86 -9.01 1.16 16.74
N SER A 87 -9.15 1.27 18.06
CA SER A 87 -8.82 2.48 18.82
C SER A 87 -7.31 2.79 18.91
N GLY A 88 -6.49 2.05 18.15
CA GLY A 88 -5.05 2.26 18.09
C GLY A 88 -4.71 3.42 17.15
N ASP A 89 -4.02 4.43 17.67
CA ASP A 89 -3.34 5.40 16.83
C ASP A 89 -2.26 4.65 16.01
N TYR A 90 -2.61 4.24 14.79
CA TYR A 90 -1.67 3.67 13.84
C TYR A 90 -0.65 4.74 13.45
N THR A 91 0.48 4.68 14.14
CA THR A 91 1.54 5.66 14.05
C THR A 91 2.73 5.06 13.30
N TYR A 92 3.04 5.62 12.13
CA TYR A 92 4.20 5.20 11.35
C TYR A 92 5.46 5.82 11.97
N ASN A 93 6.27 5.00 12.63
CA ASN A 93 7.50 5.47 13.29
C ASN A 93 8.68 5.58 12.31
N SER A 94 8.56 4.97 11.13
CA SER A 94 9.55 5.02 10.07
C SER A 94 8.93 4.80 8.69
N ILE A 95 9.71 5.10 7.64
CA ILE A 95 9.37 4.77 6.25
C ILE A 95 9.27 3.25 6.07
N GLU A 96 10.04 2.47 6.82
CA GLU A 96 10.02 1.01 6.73
C GLU A 96 8.71 0.44 7.29
N ASP A 97 8.25 0.94 8.44
CA ASP A 97 6.94 0.56 9.00
C ASP A 97 5.80 0.86 8.01
N MET A 98 5.89 2.00 7.32
CA MET A 98 4.97 2.35 6.25
C MET A 98 4.98 1.33 5.12
N LYS A 99 6.16 0.95 4.61
CA LYS A 99 6.27 -0.04 3.53
C LYS A 99 5.71 -1.40 3.94
N VAL A 100 6.08 -1.89 5.12
CA VAL A 100 5.59 -3.16 5.67
C VAL A 100 4.06 -3.14 5.77
N SER A 101 3.48 -2.02 6.23
CA SER A 101 2.03 -1.84 6.30
C SER A 101 1.37 -1.91 4.91
N ILE A 102 1.93 -1.21 3.91
CA ILE A 102 1.42 -1.23 2.54
C ILE A 102 1.52 -2.63 1.93
N GLU A 103 2.65 -3.31 2.11
CA GLU A 103 2.85 -4.67 1.64
C GLU A 103 1.83 -5.63 2.27
N ALA A 104 1.67 -5.61 3.59
CA ALA A 104 0.69 -6.44 4.29
C ALA A 104 -0.74 -6.19 3.77
N LYS A 105 -1.16 -4.94 3.67
CA LYS A 105 -2.48 -4.56 3.14
C LYS A 105 -2.66 -5.02 1.70
N SER A 106 -1.67 -4.82 0.85
CA SER A 106 -1.74 -5.22 -0.56
C SER A 106 -1.87 -6.74 -0.73
N ILE A 107 -1.17 -7.54 0.08
CA ILE A 107 -1.29 -8.99 0.06
C ILE A 107 -2.70 -9.43 0.42
N ILE A 108 -3.33 -8.80 1.41
CA ILE A 108 -4.73 -9.08 1.79
C ILE A 108 -5.66 -8.80 0.61
N ILE A 109 -5.49 -7.65 -0.04
CA ILE A 109 -6.32 -7.26 -1.21
C ILE A 109 -6.12 -8.25 -2.37
N VAL A 110 -4.87 -8.59 -2.71
CA VAL A 110 -4.57 -9.55 -3.78
C VAL A 110 -5.16 -10.93 -3.48
N LYS A 111 -5.08 -11.39 -2.22
CA LYS A 111 -5.72 -12.64 -1.81
C LYS A 111 -7.24 -12.61 -2.01
N ASP A 112 -7.91 -11.51 -1.68
CA ASP A 112 -9.35 -11.35 -1.92
C ASP A 112 -9.67 -11.34 -3.42
N ILE A 113 -8.88 -10.64 -4.24
CA ILE A 113 -9.02 -10.64 -5.70
C ILE A 113 -8.92 -12.07 -6.25
N VAL A 114 -7.86 -12.79 -5.91
CA VAL A 114 -7.63 -14.17 -6.38
C VAL A 114 -8.77 -15.08 -5.90
N ARG A 115 -9.17 -14.96 -4.63
CA ARG A 115 -10.30 -15.71 -4.08
C ARG A 115 -11.57 -15.47 -4.89
N ARG A 116 -11.86 -14.21 -5.26
CA ARG A 116 -13.04 -13.86 -6.07
C ARG A 116 -12.97 -14.43 -7.47
N ILE A 117 -11.82 -14.39 -8.11
CA ILE A 117 -11.60 -14.98 -9.44
C ILE A 117 -11.88 -16.49 -9.41
N ILE A 118 -11.43 -17.19 -8.36
CA ILE A 118 -11.58 -18.64 -8.26
C ILE A 118 -13.00 -19.06 -7.84
N HIS A 119 -13.63 -18.33 -6.91
CA HIS A 119 -14.82 -18.82 -6.19
C HIS A 119 -16.13 -18.06 -6.48
N THR A 120 -16.12 -16.96 -7.25
CA THR A 120 -17.35 -16.17 -7.45
C THR A 120 -18.02 -16.51 -8.78
N PRO A 121 -19.35 -16.71 -8.82
CA PRO A 121 -20.11 -16.80 -10.07
C PRO A 121 -20.19 -15.47 -10.83
N MET A 122 -19.74 -14.36 -10.21
CA MET A 122 -19.58 -13.07 -10.87
C MET A 122 -18.34 -13.15 -11.77
N TYR A 123 -18.57 -13.37 -13.07
CA TYR A 123 -17.55 -13.57 -14.08
C TYR A 123 -16.48 -12.47 -14.03
N PHE A 124 -15.29 -12.82 -13.54
CA PHE A 124 -14.10 -12.10 -13.96
C PHE A 124 -14.09 -12.08 -15.49
N PRO A 125 -13.97 -10.91 -16.16
CA PRO A 125 -14.00 -10.86 -17.61
C PRO A 125 -12.75 -11.55 -18.17
N ILE A 126 -12.90 -12.82 -18.53
CA ILE A 126 -11.91 -13.57 -19.29
C ILE A 126 -12.21 -13.27 -20.75
N ASN A 127 -11.34 -12.53 -21.43
CA ASN A 127 -11.36 -12.51 -22.89
C ASN A 127 -11.08 -13.93 -23.36
N LYS A 128 -12.13 -14.64 -23.79
CA LYS A 128 -12.00 -15.88 -24.53
C LYS A 128 -11.65 -15.53 -25.97
N ASP A 129 -10.44 -15.07 -26.19
CA ASP A 129 -9.91 -14.97 -27.54
C ASP A 129 -9.37 -16.36 -27.94
N LYS A 130 -10.24 -17.09 -28.65
CA LYS A 130 -10.03 -18.25 -29.56
C LYS A 130 -9.21 -19.45 -29.06
#